data_AF-A0A7V9DI32-F1
#
_entry.id   AF-A0A7V9DI32-F1
#
_cell.length_a   1.000
_cell.length_b   1.000
_cell.length_c   1.000
_cell.angle_alpha   90.00
_cell.angle_beta   90.00
_cell.angle_gamma   90.00
#
_symmetry.space_group_name_H-M   'P 1'
#
loop_
_entity.id
_entity.type
_entity.pdbx_description
1 polymer ?
#
loop_
_entity_poly.entity_id
_entity_poly.type
_entity_poly.pdbx_seq_one_letter_code
_entity_poly.pdbx_strand_id
1 'polypeptide(L)'
;MNYAGGGVRGDAEMGYRTKAWLAVASLATIAVLAVAGCGGNDDDEGPSKQEFIAQADAICQEADKEQAAVAGRGKGGLYGTNFSDVAFLSRYNAVTRDALERLRALDAPEEDQEAVDDVLSAVKGI
;
A
#
# COMPACT_ATOMS: atom_id res chain seq x y z
N MET A 1 -40.49 30.92 -19.58
CA MET A 1 -39.55 32.03 -19.83
C MET A 1 -38.55 31.60 -20.87
N ASN A 2 -38.42 32.39 -21.94
CA ASN A 2 -37.36 32.31 -22.95
C ASN A 2 -36.04 32.83 -22.36
N TYR A 3 -34.92 32.20 -22.69
CA TYR A 3 -33.74 32.90 -23.24
C TYR A 3 -33.05 31.97 -24.24
N ALA A 4 -33.20 32.34 -25.51
CA ALA A 4 -32.40 31.89 -26.63
C ALA A 4 -31.10 32.71 -26.69
N GLY A 5 -30.01 32.14 -27.20
CA GLY A 5 -28.82 32.90 -27.53
C GLY A 5 -27.67 32.07 -28.12
N GLY A 6 -27.63 32.00 -29.46
CA GLY A 6 -26.46 31.74 -30.35
C GLY A 6 -25.83 30.33 -30.27
N GLY A 7 -25.77 29.50 -31.31
CA GLY A 7 -25.42 29.75 -32.72
C GLY A 7 -23.89 29.85 -32.86
N VAL A 8 -23.15 29.13 -33.72
CA VAL A 8 -23.51 28.25 -34.84
C VAL A 8 -22.25 27.47 -35.27
N ARG A 9 -22.49 26.24 -35.75
CA ARG A 9 -21.89 25.55 -36.92
C ARG A 9 -20.46 25.01 -36.88
N GLY A 10 -20.41 23.70 -37.14
CA GLY A 10 -19.28 22.96 -37.67
C GLY A 10 -19.73 21.54 -38.01
N ASP A 11 -20.71 21.40 -38.90
CA ASP A 11 -21.10 20.13 -39.53
C ASP A 11 -19.96 19.59 -40.40
N ALA A 12 -19.64 18.31 -40.23
CA ALA A 12 -19.23 17.33 -41.25
C ALA A 12 -18.80 16.07 -40.48
N GLU A 13 -19.68 15.10 -40.30
CA GLU A 13 -19.80 13.98 -41.23
C GLU A 13 -18.45 13.42 -41.67
N MET A 14 -18.23 12.13 -41.41
CA MET A 14 -17.76 11.13 -42.37
C MET A 14 -16.66 10.21 -41.83
N GLY A 15 -17.00 8.93 -41.80
CA GLY A 15 -16.08 7.93 -42.31
C GLY A 15 -15.19 7.26 -41.28
N TYR A 16 -15.75 6.27 -40.60
CA TYR A 16 -14.99 5.06 -40.31
C TYR A 16 -14.33 4.55 -41.61
N ARG A 17 -13.13 3.99 -41.46
CA ARG A 17 -12.39 3.08 -42.36
C ARG A 17 -11.29 3.74 -43.21
N THR A 18 -10.09 3.18 -43.04
CA THR A 18 -8.86 3.36 -43.85
C THR A 18 -8.19 4.72 -43.63
N LYS A 19 -7.01 4.83 -43.03
CA LYS A 19 -5.79 4.08 -43.30
C LYS A 19 -4.98 3.96 -42.00
N ALA A 20 -4.60 2.72 -41.69
CA ALA A 20 -3.45 2.43 -40.87
C ALA A 20 -2.24 3.23 -41.37
N TRP A 21 -1.24 3.39 -40.50
CA TRP A 21 0.02 4.10 -40.73
C TRP A 21 -0.09 5.60 -40.56
N LEU A 22 0.06 6.06 -39.30
CA LEU A 22 0.83 7.24 -38.88
C LEU A 22 0.39 7.65 -37.46
N ALA A 23 0.87 6.93 -36.44
CA ALA A 23 1.02 7.45 -35.08
C ALA A 23 1.86 6.48 -34.21
N VAL A 24 2.93 5.92 -34.79
CA VAL A 24 4.05 5.40 -33.99
C VAL A 24 4.89 6.62 -33.64
N ALA A 25 4.72 7.17 -32.44
CA ALA A 25 5.66 8.05 -31.71
C ALA A 25 4.90 9.04 -30.82
N SER A 26 4.50 8.65 -29.60
CA SER A 26 4.17 9.60 -28.51
C SER A 26 3.78 8.98 -27.15
N LEU A 27 3.94 7.67 -26.93
CA LEU A 27 3.56 7.02 -25.65
C LEU A 27 4.75 6.51 -24.83
N ALA A 28 5.94 7.10 -25.01
CA ALA A 28 7.18 6.66 -24.34
C ALA A 28 7.80 7.71 -23.38
N THR A 29 7.04 8.72 -22.94
CA THR A 29 7.59 9.85 -22.15
C THR A 29 6.85 10.18 -20.85
N ILE A 30 6.08 9.24 -20.28
CA ILE A 30 5.49 9.39 -18.93
C ILE A 30 5.91 8.21 -18.03
N ALA A 31 7.22 8.00 -17.90
CA ALA A 31 7.77 7.00 -16.97
C ALA A 31 8.93 7.55 -16.11
N VAL A 32 9.09 8.88 -16.00
CA VAL A 32 10.28 9.50 -15.38
C VAL A 32 9.95 10.37 -14.14
N LEU A 33 8.72 10.32 -13.60
CA LEU A 33 8.35 11.13 -12.41
C LEU A 33 7.92 10.30 -11.19
N ALA A 34 8.18 8.99 -11.17
CA ALA A 34 7.83 8.11 -10.04
C ALA A 34 9.04 7.56 -9.26
N VAL A 35 10.21 8.22 -9.33
CA VAL A 35 11.41 7.84 -8.56
C VAL A 35 11.97 9.05 -7.81
N ALA A 36 11.12 9.75 -7.08
CA ALA A 36 11.58 10.55 -5.94
C ALA A 36 11.30 9.70 -4.68
N GLY A 37 12.21 8.77 -4.39
CA GLY A 37 12.22 8.04 -3.11
C GLY A 37 12.14 6.51 -3.18
N CYS A 38 12.97 5.85 -3.98
CA CYS A 38 13.45 4.49 -3.66
C CYS A 38 14.62 4.15 -4.60
N GLY A 39 15.78 3.78 -4.05
CA GLY A 39 16.87 3.17 -4.80
C GLY A 39 18.18 3.95 -4.75
N GLY A 40 18.64 4.27 -3.54
CA GLY A 40 20.08 4.41 -3.30
C GLY A 40 20.71 3.03 -3.51
N ASN A 41 21.70 2.98 -4.39
CA ASN A 41 22.55 1.82 -4.62
C ASN A 41 23.86 2.15 -3.93
N ASP A 42 24.05 1.68 -2.71
CA ASP A 42 25.37 1.59 -2.10
C ASP A 42 25.43 0.27 -1.31
N ASP A 43 26.56 -0.41 -1.46
CA ASP A 43 26.86 -1.74 -0.97
C ASP A 43 26.85 -1.78 0.57
N ASP A 44 25.70 -2.07 1.17
CA ASP A 44 25.54 -2.27 2.62
C ASP A 44 25.32 -3.75 2.98
N GLU A 45 25.88 -4.20 4.10
CA GLU A 45 25.89 -5.60 4.59
C GLU A 45 24.50 -6.13 5.06
N GLY A 46 23.40 -5.46 4.68
CA GLY A 46 22.02 -5.79 5.03
C GLY A 46 21.13 -6.14 3.82
N PRO A 47 19.88 -6.57 4.05
CA PRO A 47 18.95 -6.80 2.95
C PRO A 47 18.67 -5.51 2.20
N SER A 48 18.44 -5.61 0.90
CA SER A 48 17.96 -4.45 0.15
C SER A 48 16.64 -3.93 0.74
N LYS A 49 16.36 -2.63 0.57
CA LYS A 49 15.07 -2.04 1.00
C LYS A 49 13.86 -2.84 0.52
N GLN A 50 13.90 -3.32 -0.72
CA GLN A 50 12.81 -4.10 -1.32
C GLN A 50 12.65 -5.47 -0.64
N GLU A 51 13.76 -6.11 -0.28
CA GLU A 51 13.76 -7.39 0.42
C GLU A 51 13.27 -7.25 1.87
N PHE A 52 13.70 -6.20 2.57
CA PHE A 52 13.17 -5.87 3.90
C PHE A 52 11.64 -5.63 3.86
N ILE A 53 11.16 -4.80 2.92
CA ILE A 53 9.72 -4.54 2.74
C ILE A 53 8.96 -5.84 2.45
N ALA A 54 9.47 -6.69 1.58
CA ALA A 54 8.82 -7.96 1.24
C ALA A 54 8.69 -8.89 2.46
N GLN A 55 9.72 -8.94 3.31
CA GLN A 55 9.68 -9.72 4.55
C GLN A 55 8.69 -9.15 5.56
N ALA A 56 8.70 -7.83 5.76
CA ALA A 56 7.76 -7.15 6.65
C ALA A 56 6.30 -7.30 6.19
N ASP A 57 6.05 -7.21 4.88
CA ASP A 57 4.73 -7.41 4.28
C ASP A 57 4.22 -8.83 4.49
N ALA A 58 5.10 -9.84 4.37
CA ALA A 58 4.72 -11.22 4.59
C ALA A 58 4.26 -11.46 6.04
N ILE A 59 4.98 -10.89 7.02
CA ILE A 59 4.62 -10.94 8.43
C ILE A 59 3.27 -10.26 8.68
N CYS A 60 3.08 -9.06 8.13
CA CYS A 60 1.83 -8.31 8.28
C CYS A 60 0.64 -9.08 7.67
N GLN A 61 0.79 -9.64 6.47
CA GLN A 61 -0.28 -10.39 5.81
C GLN A 61 -0.64 -11.68 6.55
N GLU A 62 0.32 -12.34 7.18
CA GLU A 62 0.04 -13.50 8.03
C GLU A 62 -0.71 -13.09 9.29
N ALA A 63 -0.26 -12.04 9.97
CA ALA A 63 -0.92 -11.49 11.15
C ALA A 63 -2.35 -11.05 10.84
N ASP A 64 -2.59 -10.40 9.70
CA ASP A 64 -3.91 -10.00 9.23
C ASP A 64 -4.85 -11.20 9.07
N LYS A 65 -4.35 -12.31 8.52
CA LYS A 65 -5.14 -13.55 8.35
C LYS A 65 -5.49 -14.15 9.71
N GLU A 66 -4.55 -14.18 10.65
CA GLU A 66 -4.76 -14.68 12.00
C GLU A 66 -5.73 -13.79 12.79
N GLN A 67 -5.56 -12.47 12.73
CA GLN A 67 -6.49 -11.50 13.32
C GLN A 67 -7.89 -11.64 12.75
N ALA A 68 -8.02 -11.82 11.43
CA ALA A 68 -9.31 -12.08 10.79
C ALA A 68 -9.93 -13.40 11.27
N ALA A 69 -9.12 -14.43 11.52
CA ALA A 69 -9.58 -15.69 12.11
C ALA A 69 -10.07 -15.50 13.55
N VAL A 70 -9.41 -14.64 14.35
CA VAL A 70 -9.79 -14.30 15.72
C VAL A 70 -11.06 -13.45 15.76
N ALA A 71 -11.21 -12.47 14.87
CA ALA A 71 -12.37 -11.58 14.78
C ALA A 71 -13.63 -12.27 14.25
N GLY A 72 -13.48 -13.37 13.49
CA GLY A 72 -14.57 -14.03 12.81
C GLY A 72 -15.14 -13.22 11.64
N ARG A 73 -15.95 -13.86 10.78
CA ARG A 73 -16.63 -13.17 9.67
C ARG A 73 -17.84 -12.39 10.21
N GLY A 74 -17.79 -11.05 10.22
CA GLY A 74 -18.96 -10.21 10.56
C GLY A 74 -18.64 -8.75 10.94
N LYS A 75 -19.68 -7.91 11.05
CA LYS A 75 -19.56 -6.52 11.55
C LYS A 75 -19.34 -6.54 13.06
N GLY A 76 -18.09 -6.78 13.47
CA GLY A 76 -17.75 -6.95 14.88
C GLY A 76 -16.25 -6.89 15.18
N GLY A 77 -15.41 -6.41 14.27
CA GLY A 77 -13.95 -6.31 14.48
C GLY A 77 -13.56 -5.31 15.58
N LEU A 78 -12.42 -4.64 15.42
CA LEU A 78 -11.90 -3.64 16.37
C LEU A 78 -12.86 -2.47 16.68
N TYR A 79 -13.96 -2.34 15.95
CA TYR A 79 -14.92 -1.24 16.08
C TYR A 79 -16.35 -1.73 16.40
N GLY A 80 -16.52 -3.01 16.76
CA GLY A 80 -17.81 -3.61 17.11
C GLY A 80 -17.95 -3.93 18.61
N THR A 81 -19.05 -4.57 18.97
CA THR A 81 -19.34 -4.98 20.37
C THR A 81 -18.27 -5.91 20.97
N ASN A 82 -17.51 -6.61 20.13
CA ASN A 82 -16.41 -7.47 20.58
C ASN A 82 -15.26 -6.67 21.19
N PHE A 83 -15.13 -5.36 20.90
CA PHE A 83 -14.06 -4.54 21.49
C PHE A 83 -14.20 -4.36 23.02
N SER A 84 -15.35 -4.71 23.61
CA SER A 84 -15.52 -4.77 25.07
C SER A 84 -15.26 -6.16 25.67
N ASP A 85 -15.00 -7.18 24.84
CA ASP A 85 -14.67 -8.53 25.30
C ASP A 85 -13.15 -8.66 25.52
N VAL A 86 -12.76 -8.77 26.79
CA VAL A 86 -11.35 -8.91 27.21
C VAL A 86 -10.72 -10.19 26.66
N ALA A 87 -11.47 -11.28 26.54
CA ALA A 87 -10.95 -12.53 25.99
C ALA A 87 -10.70 -12.41 24.48
N PHE A 88 -11.58 -11.69 23.76
CA PHE A 88 -11.34 -11.34 22.37
C PHE A 88 -10.09 -10.46 22.23
N LEU A 89 -10.01 -9.34 22.96
CA LEU A 89 -8.87 -8.43 22.90
C LEU A 89 -7.55 -9.12 23.25
N SER A 90 -7.56 -10.01 24.25
CA SER A 90 -6.37 -10.77 24.63
C SER A 90 -5.88 -11.68 23.51
N ARG A 91 -6.78 -12.35 22.77
CA ARG A 91 -6.40 -13.20 21.63
C ARG A 91 -5.96 -12.36 20.44
N TYR A 92 -6.66 -11.27 20.16
CA TYR A 92 -6.33 -10.36 19.07
C TYR A 92 -4.94 -9.74 19.28
N ASN A 93 -4.68 -9.21 20.47
CA ASN A 93 -3.40 -8.58 20.81
C ASN A 93 -2.25 -9.60 20.88
N ALA A 94 -2.52 -10.87 21.19
CA ALA A 94 -1.50 -11.91 21.12
C ALA A 94 -0.93 -12.05 19.70
N VAL A 95 -1.80 -12.05 18.68
CA VAL A 95 -1.38 -12.06 17.27
C VAL A 95 -0.56 -10.81 16.93
N THR A 96 -0.99 -9.63 17.38
CA THR A 96 -0.26 -8.37 17.15
C THR A 96 1.13 -8.40 17.80
N ARG A 97 1.25 -8.90 19.03
CA ARG A 97 2.52 -8.96 19.75
C ARG A 97 3.49 -9.91 19.08
N ASP A 98 3.03 -11.09 18.67
CA ASP A 98 3.83 -12.03 17.89
C ASP A 98 4.35 -11.40 16.59
N ALA A 99 3.47 -10.74 15.82
CA ALA A 99 3.88 -10.05 14.60
C ALA A 99 4.94 -8.96 14.86
N LEU A 100 4.80 -8.19 15.94
CA LEU A 100 5.79 -7.18 16.33
C LEU A 100 7.12 -7.79 16.76
N GLU A 101 7.12 -8.94 17.41
CA GLU A 101 8.35 -9.67 17.74
C GLU A 101 9.07 -10.13 16.47
N ARG A 102 8.33 -10.65 15.49
CA ARG A 102 8.87 -11.06 14.19
C ARG A 102 9.40 -9.87 13.38
N LEU A 103 8.70 -8.73 13.37
CA LEU A 103 9.17 -7.51 12.71
C LEU A 103 10.46 -6.96 13.34
N ARG A 104 10.59 -7.01 14.68
CA ARG A 104 11.83 -6.61 15.38
C ARG A 104 13.01 -7.54 15.15
N ALA A 105 12.76 -8.74 14.66
CA ALA A 105 13.79 -9.71 14.33
C ALA A 105 14.29 -9.58 12.89
N LEU A 106 13.68 -8.70 12.08
CA LEU A 106 14.19 -8.38 10.75
C LEU A 106 15.38 -7.41 10.86
N ASP A 107 16.43 -7.69 10.10
CA ASP A 107 17.50 -6.72 9.85
C ASP A 107 16.98 -5.68 8.85
N ALA A 108 16.91 -4.42 9.26
CA ALA A 108 16.58 -3.34 8.35
C ALA A 108 17.81 -2.93 7.53
N PRO A 109 17.63 -2.31 6.36
CA PRO A 109 18.74 -1.64 5.67
C PRO A 109 19.39 -0.62 6.60
N GLU A 110 20.72 -0.50 6.59
CA GLU A 110 21.45 0.41 7.50
C GLU A 110 20.90 1.86 7.42
N GLU A 111 20.55 2.31 6.22
CA GLU A 111 19.94 3.62 5.96
C GLU A 111 18.60 3.87 6.68
N ASP A 112 17.85 2.80 6.98
CA ASP A 112 16.51 2.87 7.57
C ASP A 112 16.48 2.35 9.03
N GLN A 113 17.58 1.78 9.54
CA GLN A 113 17.63 1.08 10.83
C GLN A 113 17.12 1.95 11.99
N GLU A 114 17.60 3.20 12.12
CA GLU A 114 17.17 4.12 13.17
C GLU A 114 15.66 4.43 13.08
N ALA A 115 15.16 4.66 11.86
CA ALA A 115 13.75 4.98 11.66
C ALA A 115 12.84 3.77 11.97
N VAL A 116 13.27 2.56 11.61
CA VAL A 116 12.56 1.32 11.94
C VAL A 116 12.57 1.07 13.43
N ASP A 117 13.71 1.23 14.10
CA ASP A 117 13.86 1.05 15.54
C ASP A 117 13.00 2.05 16.32
N ASP A 118 12.94 3.31 15.90
CA ASP A 118 12.09 4.33 16.50
C ASP A 118 10.61 3.95 16.42
N VAL A 119 10.14 3.50 15.25
CA VAL A 119 8.75 3.07 15.07
C VAL A 119 8.44 1.84 15.92
N LEU A 120 9.30 0.82 15.90
CA LEU A 120 9.06 -0.44 16.62
C LEU A 120 9.22 -0.31 18.15
N SER A 121 10.03 0.64 18.61
CA SER A 121 10.22 0.94 20.04
C SER A 121 9.04 1.70 20.64
N ALA A 122 8.39 2.58 19.87
CA ALA A 122 7.18 3.30 20.30
C ALA A 122 6.03 2.36 20.71
N VAL A 123 6.01 1.15 20.15
CA VAL A 123 4.96 0.13 20.39
C VAL A 123 5.38 -0.88 21.47
N LYS A 124 6.58 -0.77 22.06
CA LYS A 124 7.14 -1.72 23.04
C LYS A 124 6.37 -1.82 24.37
N GLY A 125 5.48 -0.86 24.65
CA GLY A 125 4.70 -0.77 25.90
C GLY A 125 3.23 -1.18 25.81
N ILE A 126 2.77 -1.72 24.67
CA ILE A 126 1.37 -2.12 24.44
C ILE A 126 1.19 -3.63 24.59
#